data_AF-A0A6H5HCX2-F1
#
_entry.id   AF-A0A6H5HCX2-F1
#
_cell.length_a   1.000
_cell.length_b   1.000
_cell.length_c   1.000
_cell.angle_alpha   90.00
_cell.angle_beta   90.00
_cell.angle_gamma   90.00
#
_symmetry.space_group_name_H-M   'P 1'
#
loop_
_entity.id
_entity.type
_entity.pdbx_description
1 polymer ?
#
loop_
_entity_poly.entity_id
_entity_poly.type
_entity_poly.pdbx_seq_one_letter_code
_entity_poly.pdbx_strand_id
1 'polypeptide(L)'
;MAVAAAAALLDELMGRYRNLAPTDKTKDLNWEDPEFCKYYMVKFCPHDLFVNTRADLGACPRVHDDEIKELFEKSTSSKKQAYEDEFIRFAQSMLNEVE
;
A
#
# COMPACT_ATOMS: atom_id res chain seq x y z
N MET A 1 -0.53 -13.57 -25.45
CA MET A 1 -1.31 -13.94 -24.24
C MET A 1 -0.56 -14.91 -23.31
N ALA A 2 0.25 -15.86 -23.80
CA ALA A 2 0.99 -16.80 -22.92
C ALA A 2 2.22 -16.21 -22.20
N VAL A 3 2.85 -15.16 -22.74
CA VAL A 3 4.10 -14.60 -22.20
C VAL A 3 3.88 -13.78 -20.92
N ALA A 4 2.73 -13.11 -20.77
CA ALA A 4 2.42 -12.31 -19.60
C ALA A 4 2.11 -13.16 -18.35
N ALA A 5 1.43 -14.30 -18.53
CA ALA A 5 1.16 -15.25 -17.44
C ALA A 5 2.46 -15.90 -16.93
N ALA A 6 3.41 -16.19 -17.82
CA ALA A 6 4.71 -16.72 -17.42
C ALA A 6 5.54 -15.70 -16.64
N ALA A 7 5.47 -14.41 -17.00
CA ALA A 7 6.17 -13.34 -16.29
C ALA A 7 5.66 -13.16 -14.85
N ALA A 8 4.33 -13.17 -14.65
CA ALA A 8 3.73 -13.07 -13.33
C ALA A 8 4.12 -14.25 -12.41
N LEU A 9 4.14 -15.48 -12.95
CA LEU A 9 4.58 -16.67 -12.22
C LEU A 9 6.07 -16.60 -11.85
N LEU A 10 6.91 -16.06 -12.74
CA LEU A 10 8.34 -15.88 -12.50
C LEU A 10 8.63 -14.82 -11.44
N ASP A 11 7.81 -13.77 -11.35
CA ASP A 11 7.97 -12.72 -10.34
C ASP A 11 7.54 -13.20 -8.93
N GLU A 12 6.55 -14.09 -8.83
CA GLU A 12 6.25 -14.81 -7.57
C GLU A 12 7.39 -15.75 -7.15
N LEU A 13 8.05 -16.42 -8.10
CA LEU A 13 9.07 -17.43 -7.82
C LEU A 13 10.47 -16.83 -7.54
N MET A 14 10.82 -15.72 -8.19
CA MET A 14 12.16 -15.11 -8.14
C MET A 14 12.21 -13.84 -7.28
N GLY A 15 11.06 -13.36 -6.80
CA GLY A 15 10.94 -12.16 -5.98
C GLY A 15 11.16 -10.85 -6.77
N ARG A 16 10.76 -9.74 -6.14
CA ARG A 16 10.78 -8.38 -6.72
C ARG A 16 12.17 -7.89 -7.14
N TYR A 17 13.24 -8.57 -6.72
CA TYR A 17 14.63 -8.19 -6.97
C TYR A 17 15.23 -8.83 -8.24
N ARG A 18 14.43 -9.51 -9.07
CA ARG A 18 14.90 -10.20 -10.28
C ARG A 18 15.64 -9.31 -11.29
N ASN A 19 15.31 -8.01 -11.34
CA ASN A 19 15.95 -7.04 -12.25
C ASN A 19 17.03 -6.17 -11.59
N LEU A 20 17.35 -6.41 -10.31
CA LEU A 20 18.35 -5.63 -9.60
C LEU A 20 19.75 -6.13 -9.97
N ALA A 21 20.61 -5.23 -10.49
CA ALA A 21 22.00 -5.56 -10.70
C ALA A 21 22.66 -5.88 -9.33
N PRO A 22 23.63 -6.82 -9.23
CA PRO A 22 24.27 -7.20 -7.96
C PRO A 22 24.92 -6.03 -7.19
N THR A 23 25.07 -4.86 -7.81
CA THR A 23 25.66 -3.63 -7.27
C THR A 23 24.63 -2.64 -6.74
N ASP A 24 23.37 -2.79 -7.10
CA ASP A 24 22.31 -1.92 -6.59
C ASP A 24 21.92 -2.41 -5.20
N LYS A 25 22.26 -1.59 -4.20
CA LYS A 25 21.78 -1.80 -2.84
C LYS A 25 20.25 -1.76 -2.90
N THR A 26 19.61 -2.79 -2.36
CA THR A 26 18.19 -2.74 -2.01
C THR A 26 17.99 -1.44 -1.24
N LYS A 27 17.27 -0.46 -1.81
CA LYS A 27 16.90 0.74 -1.05
C LYS A 27 16.23 0.22 0.22
N ASP A 28 16.74 0.62 1.37
CA ASP A 28 16.12 0.28 2.65
C ASP A 28 14.67 0.76 2.59
N LEU A 29 13.72 -0.18 2.56
CA LEU A 29 12.30 0.10 2.45
C LEU A 29 11.88 0.89 3.69
N ASN A 30 11.60 2.18 3.50
CA ASN A 30 11.18 3.07 4.57
C ASN A 30 9.68 3.31 4.46
N TRP A 31 8.94 2.84 5.44
CA TRP A 31 7.49 3.04 5.50
C TRP A 31 7.09 4.50 5.75
N GLU A 32 8.02 5.36 6.17
CA GLU A 32 7.74 6.79 6.37
C GLU A 32 7.74 7.61 5.07
N ASP A 33 8.07 7.00 3.93
CA ASP A 33 8.13 7.71 2.66
C ASP A 33 6.72 8.13 2.18
N PRO A 34 6.54 9.40 1.75
CA PRO A 34 5.24 9.94 1.38
C PRO A 34 4.66 9.36 0.08
N GLU A 35 5.47 8.59 -0.65
CA GLU A 35 5.09 7.85 -1.86
C GLU A 35 4.10 6.72 -1.53
N PHE A 36 4.18 6.16 -0.32
CA PHE A 36 3.30 5.07 0.10
C PHE A 36 1.95 5.58 0.63
N CYS A 37 0.92 4.79 0.37
CA CYS A 37 -0.42 5.11 0.85
C CYS A 37 -0.56 4.80 2.33
N LYS A 38 -0.62 5.86 3.14
CA LYS A 38 -0.87 5.80 4.59
C LYS A 38 -2.08 4.93 4.95
N TYR A 39 -3.19 5.08 4.23
CA TYR A 39 -4.43 4.35 4.52
C TYR A 39 -4.29 2.85 4.22
N TYR A 40 -3.63 2.52 3.11
CA TYR A 40 -3.32 1.13 2.73
C TYR A 40 -2.43 0.45 3.77
N MET A 41 -1.40 1.17 4.24
CA MET A 41 -0.48 0.68 5.26
C MET A 41 -1.17 0.38 6.59
N VAL A 42 -2.16 1.20 6.99
CA VAL A 42 -2.93 0.95 8.22
C VAL A 42 -3.86 -0.25 8.04
N LYS A 43 -4.76 -0.21 7.05
CA LYS A 43 -5.66 -1.34 6.74
C LYS A 43 -6.07 -1.42 5.27
N PHE A 44 -6.75 -0.40 4.77
CA PHE A 44 -7.30 -0.36 3.42
C PHE A 44 -7.28 1.05 2.84
N CYS A 45 -7.14 1.15 1.52
CA CYS A 45 -7.28 2.41 0.82
C CYS A 45 -8.74 2.59 0.34
N PRO A 46 -9.37 3.76 0.56
CA PRO A 46 -10.73 4.03 0.09
C PRO A 46 -10.84 3.97 -1.44
N HIS A 47 -9.77 4.35 -2.15
CA HIS A 47 -9.69 4.25 -3.61
C HIS A 47 -9.87 2.80 -4.09
N ASP A 48 -9.33 1.83 -3.36
CA ASP A 48 -9.43 0.40 -3.72
C ASP A 48 -10.77 -0.20 -3.28
N LEU A 49 -11.36 0.32 -2.21
CA LEU A 49 -12.61 -0.20 -1.66
C LEU A 49 -13.83 0.18 -2.52
N PHE A 50 -13.81 1.38 -3.09
CA PHE A 50 -14.94 1.96 -3.84
C PHE A 50 -14.80 1.86 -5.36
N VAL A 51 -13.85 1.07 -5.87
CA VAL A 51 -13.69 0.83 -7.32
C VAL A 51 -14.99 0.28 -7.90
N ASN A 52 -15.42 0.82 -9.04
CA ASN A 52 -16.68 0.46 -9.72
C ASN A 52 -17.96 0.75 -8.92
N THR A 53 -17.89 1.58 -7.86
CA THR A 53 -19.08 2.06 -7.15
C THR A 53 -19.44 3.49 -7.58
N ARG A 54 -20.60 3.99 -7.15
CA ARG A 54 -21.01 5.39 -7.42
C ARG A 54 -20.10 6.42 -6.73
N ALA A 55 -19.30 5.99 -5.75
CA ALA A 55 -18.35 6.82 -5.01
C ALA A 55 -16.90 6.54 -5.43
N ASP A 56 -16.67 6.07 -6.66
CA ASP A 56 -15.33 5.77 -7.17
C ASP A 56 -14.45 7.03 -7.18
N LEU A 57 -13.36 6.98 -6.42
CA LEU A 57 -12.37 8.04 -6.30
C LEU A 57 -11.25 7.92 -7.37
N GLY A 58 -11.31 6.90 -8.22
CA GLY A 58 -10.28 6.55 -9.19
C GLY A 58 -9.07 5.86 -8.57
N ALA A 59 -8.06 5.58 -9.39
CA ALA A 59 -6.83 4.93 -8.96
C ALA A 59 -6.11 5.74 -7.87
N CYS A 60 -5.59 5.06 -6.85
CA CYS A 60 -4.84 5.73 -5.80
C CYS A 60 -3.58 6.40 -6.38
N PRO A 61 -3.30 7.68 -6.06
CA PRO A 61 -2.08 8.35 -6.51
C PRO A 61 -0.82 7.89 -5.76
N ARG A 62 -0.97 7.01 -4.77
CA ARG A 62 0.12 6.54 -3.89
C ARG A 62 0.33 5.04 -4.09
N VAL A 63 1.54 4.58 -3.75
CA VAL A 63 1.93 3.18 -3.91
C VAL A 63 1.31 2.33 -2.81
N HIS A 64 0.68 1.23 -3.19
CA HIS A 64 0.16 0.19 -2.31
C HIS A 64 1.13 -0.97 -2.31
N ASP A 65 1.88 -1.12 -1.22
CA ASP A 65 2.89 -2.16 -1.09
C ASP A 65 2.69 -2.97 0.20
N ASP A 66 2.51 -4.28 0.04
CA ASP A 66 2.36 -5.23 1.13
C ASP A 66 3.62 -5.38 1.99
N GLU A 67 4.81 -5.27 1.41
CA GLU A 67 6.08 -5.35 2.16
C GLU A 67 6.20 -4.17 3.14
N ILE A 68 5.78 -2.98 2.70
CA ILE A 68 5.73 -1.77 3.53
C ILE A 68 4.67 -1.89 4.62
N LYS A 69 3.51 -2.48 4.30
CA LYS A 69 2.46 -2.75 5.28
C LYS A 69 2.96 -3.67 6.39
N GLU A 70 3.67 -4.74 6.06
CA GLU A 70 4.27 -5.62 7.06
C GLU A 70 5.32 -4.90 7.94
N LEU A 71 6.16 -4.06 7.32
CA LEU A 71 7.14 -3.24 8.05
C LEU A 71 6.45 -2.26 9.02
N PHE A 72 5.37 -1.63 8.57
CA PHE A 72 4.54 -0.75 9.39
C PHE A 72 3.89 -1.50 10.56
N GLU A 73 3.33 -2.69 10.31
CA GLU A 73 2.74 -3.52 11.37
C GLU A 73 3.75 -3.95 12.42
N LYS A 74 4.97 -4.32 12.00
CA LYS A 74 6.10 -4.68 12.88
C LYS A 74 6.67 -3.47 13.64
N SER A 75 6.49 -2.25 13.12
CA SER A 75 6.96 -1.03 13.78
C SER A 75 6.14 -0.70 15.04
N THR A 76 6.83 -0.22 16.08
CA THR A 76 6.23 0.26 17.34
C THR A 76 6.41 1.77 17.54
N SER A 77 6.70 2.49 16.45
CA SER A 77 6.98 3.92 16.48
C SER A 77 5.76 4.75 16.85
N SER A 78 5.92 5.83 17.61
CA SER A 78 4.82 6.75 17.95
C SER A 78 4.13 7.35 16.71
N LYS A 79 4.86 7.50 15.60
CA LYS A 79 4.30 7.91 14.30
C LYS A 79 3.21 6.95 13.81
N LYS A 80 3.30 5.65 14.07
CA LYS A 80 2.29 4.64 13.70
C LYS A 80 0.92 5.01 14.26
N GLN A 81 0.89 5.37 15.54
CA GLN A 81 -0.35 5.78 16.20
C GLN A 81 -0.97 7.01 15.53
N ALA A 82 -0.15 7.99 15.11
CA ALA A 82 -0.67 9.16 14.40
C ALA A 82 -1.30 8.79 13.04
N TYR A 83 -0.73 7.81 12.31
CA TYR A 83 -1.32 7.29 11.07
C TYR A 83 -2.63 6.53 11.33
N GLU A 84 -2.70 5.74 12.39
CA GLU A 84 -3.92 5.02 12.80
C GLU A 84 -5.03 6.01 13.22
N ASP A 85 -4.69 7.05 13.97
CA ASP A 85 -5.62 8.11 14.37
C ASP A 85 -6.15 8.89 13.15
N GLU A 86 -5.29 9.20 12.17
CA GLU A 86 -5.68 9.83 10.89
C GLU A 86 -6.66 8.93 10.12
N PHE A 87 -6.39 7.62 10.10
CA PHE A 87 -7.28 6.63 9.47
C PHE A 87 -8.64 6.54 10.16
N ILE A 88 -8.68 6.50 11.50
CA ILE A 88 -9.94 6.44 12.26
C ILE A 88 -10.78 7.70 12.03
N ARG A 89 -10.16 8.89 12.03
CA ARG A 89 -10.87 10.15 11.75
C ARG A 89 -11.49 10.15 10.37
N PHE A 90 -10.74 9.66 9.37
CA PHE A 90 -11.24 9.53 8.02
C PHE A 90 -12.42 8.54 7.94
N ALA A 91 -12.29 7.36 8.57
CA ALA A 91 -13.37 6.37 8.64
C ALA A 91 -14.64 6.92 9.33
N GLN A 92 -14.48 7.68 10.41
CA GLN A 92 -15.60 8.33 11.08
C GLN A 92 -16.28 9.38 10.19
N SER A 93 -15.51 10.17 9.44
CA SER A 93 -16.07 11.12 8.47
C SER A 93 -16.93 10.41 7.42
N MET A 94 -16.42 9.32 6.85
CA MET A 94 -17.18 8.53 5.88
C MET A 94 -18.46 7.93 6.48
N LEU A 95 -18.42 7.44 7.72
CA LEU A 95 -19.62 6.92 8.40
C LEU A 95 -20.67 8.03 8.57
N ASN A 96 -20.24 9.23 8.97
CA ASN A 96 -21.13 10.38 9.14
C ASN A 96 -21.72 10.90 7.80
N GLU A 97 -21.03 10.68 6.67
CA GLU A 97 -21.56 11.02 5.34
C GLU A 97 -22.62 10.03 4.85
N VAL A 98 -22.68 8.84 5.45
CA VAL A 98 -23.64 7.77 5.11
C VAL A 98 -24.90 7.84 6.00
N GLU A 99 -24.80 8.41 7.21
CA GLU A 99 -25.96 8.74 8.06
C GLU A 99 -26.79 9.92 7.52
#